data_AF-A0A535UXU1-F1
#
_entry.id   AF-A0A535UXU1-F1
#
_cell.length_a   1.000
_cell.length_b   1.000
_cell.length_c   1.000
_cell.angle_alpha   90.00
_cell.angle_beta   90.00
_cell.angle_gamma   90.00
#
_symmetry.space_group_name_H-M   'P 1'
#
loop_
_entity.id
_entity.type
_entity.pdbx_description
1 polymer ?
#
loop_
_entity_poly.entity_id
_entity_poly.type
_entity_poly.pdbx_seq_one_letter_code
_entity_poly.pdbx_strand_id
1 'polypeptide(L)'
;TGLASIGLPASVLKNPGTTCPNPTDGNGLHNPPYASAAYPPTANQPWLYICYNNTAGLDFSSPATNQGQLDLNVIVLYTYGPLTPLVRSQFGVFQVAANNSPQLTVVYATKDLGPRVPISADGLATKQISVPTGYPKVYFTNVADVQGMVPLVTISSGQAITSNDVSKANQALGSQSEFLQIPHGYVAMTIPTSEQVGVADYIQPGDYISVIATVSSAGRVATKTIFTQLHVIKVGTQSATSGASATSLIIVVTQCQAEVITWFQNNASLKYTLESYRDYAPGDQAPDPNCPTVGDAHGVTLQFIKTSFPGLF
;
A
#
# COMPACT_ATOMS: atom_id res chain seq x y z
N THR A 1 -3.58 -45.53 -11.09
CA THR A 1 -4.92 -46.07 -10.80
C THR A 1 -5.91 -45.06 -10.21
N GLY A 2 -5.52 -43.79 -9.97
CA GLY A 2 -6.39 -42.80 -9.30
C GLY A 2 -7.58 -42.26 -10.10
N LEU A 3 -7.60 -42.33 -11.43
CA LEU A 3 -8.73 -41.80 -12.23
C LEU A 3 -9.93 -42.76 -12.35
N ALA A 4 -9.74 -44.05 -12.04
CA ALA A 4 -10.82 -45.04 -12.13
C ALA A 4 -11.88 -44.88 -11.02
N SER A 5 -11.55 -44.25 -9.89
CA SER A 5 -12.47 -44.05 -8.77
C SER A 5 -13.53 -42.97 -9.00
N ILE A 6 -13.39 -42.15 -10.07
CA ILE A 6 -14.32 -41.07 -10.42
C ILE A 6 -15.12 -41.35 -11.70
N GLY A 7 -15.21 -42.62 -12.13
CA GLY A 7 -16.00 -43.03 -13.29
C GLY A 7 -15.38 -42.70 -14.66
N LEU A 8 -14.13 -42.22 -14.68
CA LEU A 8 -13.37 -42.03 -15.91
C LEU A 8 -12.63 -43.31 -16.29
N PRO A 9 -12.52 -43.61 -17.61
CA PRO A 9 -11.71 -44.74 -18.08
C PRO A 9 -10.25 -44.59 -17.64
N ALA A 10 -9.57 -45.70 -17.42
CA ALA A 10 -8.19 -45.71 -16.95
C ALA A 10 -7.29 -44.90 -17.89
N SER A 11 -6.54 -43.93 -17.32
CA SER A 11 -5.61 -43.11 -18.07
C SER A 11 -4.41 -43.91 -18.56
N VAL A 12 -4.00 -43.66 -19.79
CA VAL A 12 -2.77 -44.20 -20.35
C VAL A 12 -1.64 -43.22 -20.06
N LEU A 13 -0.62 -43.69 -19.35
CA LEU A 13 0.61 -42.93 -19.14
C LEU A 13 1.33 -42.81 -20.50
N LYS A 14 1.56 -41.58 -20.97
CA LYS A 14 2.25 -41.30 -22.26
C LYS A 14 3.71 -40.94 -22.07
N ASN A 15 4.31 -41.53 -21.04
CA ASN A 15 5.71 -41.48 -20.71
C ASN A 15 6.46 -42.76 -21.16
N PRO A 16 6.41 -43.23 -22.44
CA PRO A 16 7.45 -44.15 -22.91
C PRO A 16 8.16 -43.67 -24.20
N GLY A 17 8.35 -42.35 -24.35
CA GLY A 17 9.07 -41.79 -25.51
C GLY A 17 8.58 -40.45 -26.06
N THR A 18 7.66 -39.73 -25.39
CA THR A 18 7.26 -38.37 -25.79
C THR A 18 7.67 -37.32 -24.76
N THR A 19 8.17 -36.18 -25.25
CA THR A 19 8.48 -34.99 -24.45
C THR A 19 7.24 -34.46 -23.73
N CYS A 20 7.43 -33.88 -22.52
CA CYS A 20 6.36 -33.17 -21.82
C CYS A 20 5.71 -32.17 -22.77
N PRO A 21 4.36 -32.14 -22.86
CA PRO A 21 3.69 -31.27 -23.82
C PRO A 21 3.98 -29.82 -23.45
N ASN A 22 4.50 -29.07 -24.42
CA ASN A 22 4.79 -27.65 -24.26
C ASN A 22 3.55 -26.84 -24.68
N PRO A 23 3.13 -25.83 -23.91
CA PRO A 23 2.06 -24.92 -24.34
C PRO A 23 2.42 -24.24 -25.65
N THR A 24 1.46 -24.08 -26.55
CA THR A 24 1.67 -23.47 -27.87
C THR A 24 1.81 -21.95 -27.83
N ASP A 25 1.41 -21.32 -26.73
CA ASP A 25 1.35 -19.86 -26.56
C ASP A 25 2.17 -19.35 -25.35
N GLY A 26 2.94 -20.22 -24.69
CA GLY A 26 3.70 -19.89 -23.49
C GLY A 26 2.87 -19.83 -22.19
N ASN A 27 1.56 -20.03 -22.22
CA ASN A 27 0.73 -20.16 -21.03
C ASN A 27 0.91 -21.55 -20.42
N GLY A 28 1.87 -21.73 -19.50
CA GLY A 28 2.09 -23.00 -18.80
C GLY A 28 1.23 -23.21 -17.55
N LEU A 29 0.47 -22.20 -17.11
CA LEU A 29 -0.08 -22.14 -15.76
C LEU A 29 -1.60 -22.35 -15.70
N HIS A 30 -2.37 -21.94 -16.71
CA HIS A 30 -3.83 -21.98 -16.64
C HIS A 30 -4.49 -22.39 -17.97
N ASN A 31 -5.08 -23.59 -18.02
CA ASN A 31 -5.60 -24.20 -19.25
C ASN A 31 -4.62 -24.05 -20.44
N PRO A 32 -3.36 -24.51 -20.27
CA PRO A 32 -2.34 -24.43 -21.32
C PRO A 32 -2.87 -24.99 -22.64
N PRO A 33 -2.91 -24.22 -23.73
CA PRO A 33 -3.23 -24.78 -25.03
C PRO A 33 -2.07 -25.66 -25.47
N TYR A 34 -2.31 -26.95 -25.64
CA TYR A 34 -1.33 -27.87 -26.20
C TYR A 34 -1.60 -28.11 -27.67
N ALA A 35 -0.56 -28.46 -28.42
CA ALA A 35 -0.72 -28.90 -29.80
C ALA A 35 -1.66 -30.13 -29.86
N SER A 36 -2.42 -30.26 -30.94
CA SER A 36 -3.37 -31.36 -31.11
C SER A 36 -2.75 -32.75 -30.96
N ALA A 37 -1.46 -32.90 -31.30
CA ALA A 37 -0.69 -34.12 -31.14
C ALA A 37 -0.44 -34.56 -29.68
N ALA A 38 -0.60 -33.65 -28.71
CA ALA A 38 -0.51 -33.96 -27.28
C ALA A 38 -1.79 -34.63 -26.73
N TYR A 39 -2.89 -34.63 -27.50
CA TYR A 39 -4.15 -35.21 -27.08
C TYR A 39 -4.33 -36.63 -27.61
N PRO A 40 -5.10 -37.48 -26.90
CA PRO A 40 -5.46 -38.81 -27.38
C PRO A 40 -6.14 -38.76 -28.77
N PRO A 41 -5.72 -39.61 -29.73
CA PRO A 41 -6.36 -39.67 -31.05
C PRO A 41 -7.75 -40.31 -30.99
N THR A 42 -8.05 -41.05 -29.91
CA THR A 42 -9.32 -41.71 -29.65
C THR A 42 -10.05 -41.03 -28.49
N ALA A 43 -11.36 -40.83 -28.64
CA ALA A 43 -12.20 -40.35 -27.55
C ALA A 43 -12.32 -41.41 -26.43
N ASN A 44 -12.64 -40.98 -25.21
CA ASN A 44 -12.84 -41.85 -24.05
C ASN A 44 -11.58 -42.59 -23.57
N GLN A 45 -10.39 -42.06 -23.83
CA GLN A 45 -9.15 -42.55 -23.21
C GLN A 45 -8.26 -41.36 -22.79
N PRO A 46 -8.20 -41.02 -21.50
CA PRO A 46 -7.35 -39.92 -21.04
C PRO A 46 -5.87 -40.29 -21.17
N TRP A 47 -5.06 -39.32 -21.60
CA TRP A 47 -3.61 -39.40 -21.52
C TRP A 47 -3.13 -38.66 -20.29
N LEU A 48 -2.18 -39.27 -19.58
CA LEU A 48 -1.54 -38.72 -18.38
C LEU A 48 -0.05 -38.48 -18.66
N TYR A 49 0.41 -37.29 -18.33
CA TYR A 49 1.82 -36.91 -18.34
C TYR A 49 2.25 -36.52 -16.92
N ILE A 50 3.42 -36.99 -16.53
CA ILE A 50 4.07 -36.63 -15.26
C ILE A 50 5.42 -36.02 -15.59
N CYS A 51 5.62 -34.76 -15.21
CA CYS A 51 6.77 -33.94 -15.56
C CYS A 51 7.42 -33.37 -14.31
N TYR A 52 8.74 -33.44 -14.22
CA TYR A 52 9.52 -32.80 -13.15
C TYR A 52 10.17 -31.53 -13.70
N ASN A 53 10.05 -30.41 -12.99
CA ASN A 53 10.62 -29.09 -13.33
C ASN A 53 10.30 -28.61 -14.76
N ASN A 54 9.14 -29.02 -15.32
CA ASN A 54 8.77 -28.82 -16.72
C ASN A 54 9.83 -29.29 -17.76
N THR A 55 10.84 -30.08 -17.36
CA THR A 55 11.83 -30.63 -18.27
C THR A 55 11.29 -31.85 -18.98
N ALA A 56 11.58 -31.92 -20.28
CA ALA A 56 11.17 -33.01 -21.13
C ALA A 56 11.83 -34.33 -20.71
N GLY A 57 11.04 -35.40 -20.66
CA GLY A 57 11.51 -36.78 -20.69
C GLY A 57 12.21 -37.23 -19.41
N LEU A 58 11.43 -37.66 -18.41
CA LEU A 58 11.90 -38.64 -17.45
C LEU A 58 10.82 -39.68 -17.21
N ASP A 59 10.87 -40.70 -18.07
CA ASP A 59 10.02 -41.88 -18.03
C ASP A 59 10.56 -42.83 -16.95
N PHE A 60 10.18 -42.55 -15.71
CA PHE A 60 10.54 -43.37 -14.58
C PHE A 60 9.66 -44.63 -14.53
N SER A 61 10.16 -45.72 -15.12
CA SER A 61 9.55 -47.07 -15.01
C SER A 61 9.58 -47.63 -13.57
N SER A 62 10.31 -46.94 -12.68
CA SER A 62 10.34 -47.11 -11.23
C SER A 62 10.55 -45.74 -10.59
N PRO A 63 10.10 -45.48 -9.34
CA PRO A 63 10.25 -44.18 -8.70
C PRO A 63 11.69 -43.68 -8.75
N ALA A 64 11.86 -42.47 -9.27
CA ALA A 64 13.16 -41.85 -9.41
C ALA A 64 13.81 -41.54 -8.06
N THR A 65 15.06 -41.95 -7.89
CA THR A 65 15.90 -41.44 -6.81
C THR A 65 16.36 -40.02 -7.14
N ASN A 66 16.44 -39.13 -6.14
CA ASN A 66 16.93 -37.74 -6.26
C ASN A 66 16.03 -36.75 -7.03
N GLN A 67 14.71 -36.99 -7.10
CA GLN A 67 13.74 -36.00 -7.62
C GLN A 67 13.00 -35.23 -6.49
N GLY A 68 13.44 -35.37 -5.24
CA GLY A 68 12.89 -34.60 -4.13
C GLY A 68 13.11 -33.10 -4.33
N GLN A 69 12.11 -32.29 -3.97
CA GLN A 69 12.11 -30.81 -4.10
C GLN A 69 12.01 -30.25 -5.53
N LEU A 70 11.82 -31.09 -6.55
CA LEU A 70 11.51 -30.62 -7.91
C LEU A 70 10.01 -30.40 -8.07
N ASP A 71 9.63 -29.38 -8.85
CA ASP A 71 8.23 -29.12 -9.17
C ASP A 71 7.64 -30.29 -9.96
N LEU A 72 6.55 -30.87 -9.46
CA LEU A 72 5.81 -31.93 -10.12
C LEU A 72 4.62 -31.34 -10.88
N ASN A 73 4.62 -31.48 -12.20
CA ASN A 73 3.49 -31.10 -13.05
C ASN A 73 2.78 -32.38 -13.57
N VAL A 74 1.50 -32.51 -13.22
CA VAL A 74 0.66 -33.65 -13.62
C VAL A 74 -0.38 -33.14 -14.59
N ILE A 75 -0.23 -33.50 -15.86
CA ILE A 75 -1.07 -33.01 -16.96
C ILE A 75 -1.98 -34.15 -17.41
N VAL A 76 -3.29 -33.91 -17.40
CA VAL A 76 -4.30 -34.84 -17.91
C VAL A 76 -4.93 -34.23 -19.16
N LEU A 77 -4.77 -34.91 -20.30
CA LEU A 77 -5.34 -34.50 -21.58
C LEU A 77 -6.41 -35.48 -22.03
N TYR A 78 -7.54 -34.93 -22.44
CA TYR A 78 -8.71 -35.71 -22.83
C TYR A 78 -9.33 -35.16 -24.12
N THR A 79 -9.70 -36.10 -24.98
CA THR A 79 -10.40 -35.85 -26.25
C THR A 79 -11.87 -36.22 -26.04
N TYR A 80 -12.76 -35.23 -26.03
CA TYR A 80 -14.20 -35.47 -26.02
C TYR A 80 -14.69 -35.82 -27.43
N GLY A 81 -15.35 -36.97 -27.57
CA GLY A 81 -16.16 -37.29 -28.74
C GLY A 81 -17.63 -37.02 -28.42
N PRO A 82 -18.42 -36.41 -29.32
CA PRO A 82 -19.84 -36.27 -29.08
C PRO A 82 -20.51 -37.65 -29.00
N LEU A 83 -21.45 -37.78 -28.07
CA LEU A 83 -22.16 -39.03 -27.75
C LEU A 83 -22.94 -39.61 -28.94
N THR A 84 -23.09 -38.86 -30.05
CA THR A 84 -23.80 -39.27 -31.26
C THR A 84 -22.96 -39.03 -32.52
N PRO A 85 -22.97 -39.94 -33.51
CA PRO A 85 -22.21 -39.81 -34.76
C PRO A 85 -22.52 -38.53 -35.56
N LEU A 86 -23.75 -37.99 -35.46
CA LEU A 86 -24.19 -36.80 -36.22
C LEU A 86 -23.44 -35.51 -35.83
N VAL A 87 -22.99 -35.36 -34.59
CA VAL A 87 -22.39 -34.10 -34.09
C VAL A 87 -20.90 -33.99 -34.44
N ARG A 88 -20.25 -35.08 -34.89
CA ARG A 88 -18.81 -35.10 -35.25
C ARG A 88 -18.49 -34.26 -36.48
N SER A 89 -19.42 -34.14 -37.43
CA SER A 89 -19.19 -33.44 -38.70
C SER A 89 -19.20 -31.92 -38.59
N GLN A 90 -19.76 -31.35 -37.51
CA GLN A 90 -20.11 -29.94 -37.45
C GLN A 90 -19.39 -29.15 -36.35
N PHE A 91 -18.87 -29.80 -35.30
CA PHE A 91 -18.34 -29.11 -34.10
C PHE A 91 -16.91 -29.50 -33.70
N GLY A 92 -16.23 -30.39 -34.43
CA GLY A 92 -14.83 -30.74 -34.15
C GLY A 92 -14.61 -31.45 -32.81
N VAL A 93 -13.34 -31.53 -32.40
CA VAL A 93 -12.88 -32.18 -31.16
C VAL A 93 -12.66 -31.12 -30.08
N PHE A 94 -13.17 -31.35 -28.87
CA PHE A 94 -12.93 -30.47 -27.72
C PHE A 94 -11.79 -31.03 -26.86
N GLN A 95 -10.85 -30.14 -26.52
CA GLN A 95 -9.60 -30.42 -25.83
C GLN A 95 -9.54 -29.58 -24.55
N VAL A 96 -9.24 -30.21 -23.40
CA VAL A 96 -9.21 -29.56 -22.07
C VAL A 96 -7.91 -29.93 -21.35
N ALA A 97 -7.26 -28.94 -20.74
CA ALA A 97 -6.09 -29.11 -19.88
C ALA A 97 -6.34 -28.54 -18.47
N ALA A 98 -6.01 -29.30 -17.42
CA ALA A 98 -6.14 -28.85 -16.04
C ALA A 98 -4.79 -28.91 -15.32
N ASN A 99 -4.30 -27.76 -14.84
CA ASN A 99 -3.14 -27.64 -13.94
C ASN A 99 -3.60 -27.04 -12.60
N ASN A 100 -3.11 -27.57 -11.48
CA ASN A 100 -3.33 -27.01 -10.15
C ASN A 100 -2.24 -25.97 -9.84
N SER A 101 -2.54 -24.68 -9.98
CA SER A 101 -1.71 -23.62 -9.40
C SER A 101 -2.20 -23.26 -7.99
N PRO A 102 -1.31 -23.02 -7.01
CA PRO A 102 -1.73 -22.55 -5.71
C PRO A 102 -2.42 -21.18 -5.83
N GLN A 103 -3.60 -21.07 -5.22
CA GLN A 103 -4.34 -19.80 -5.16
C GLN A 103 -3.84 -18.95 -4.00
N LEU A 104 -3.57 -17.68 -4.27
CA LEU A 104 -3.23 -16.68 -3.28
C LEU A 104 -4.37 -15.67 -3.18
N THR A 105 -4.84 -15.45 -1.96
CA THR A 105 -5.78 -14.37 -1.66
C THR A 105 -5.04 -13.05 -1.66
N VAL A 106 -5.46 -12.12 -2.50
CA VAL A 106 -4.87 -10.79 -2.57
C VAL A 106 -5.92 -9.73 -2.37
N VAL A 107 -5.54 -8.65 -1.69
CA VAL A 107 -6.33 -7.42 -1.62
C VAL A 107 -6.18 -6.67 -2.94
N TYR A 108 -7.29 -6.25 -3.52
CA TYR A 108 -7.34 -5.49 -4.76
C TYR A 108 -8.21 -4.23 -4.59
N ALA A 109 -7.97 -3.26 -5.47
CA ALA A 109 -8.72 -2.01 -5.51
C ALA A 109 -10.08 -2.20 -6.19
N THR A 110 -11.18 -1.84 -5.53
CA THR A 110 -12.54 -1.93 -6.13
C THR A 110 -12.88 -0.72 -6.99
N LYS A 111 -12.18 0.39 -6.79
CA LYS A 111 -12.27 1.66 -7.52
C LYS A 111 -10.87 2.20 -7.76
N ASP A 112 -10.74 3.22 -8.60
CA ASP A 112 -9.47 3.90 -8.78
C ASP A 112 -9.05 4.56 -7.46
N LEU A 113 -7.85 4.23 -6.98
CA LEU A 113 -7.25 4.81 -5.79
C LEU A 113 -6.18 5.82 -6.24
N GLY A 114 -6.46 7.09 -6.00
CA GLY A 114 -5.51 8.16 -6.32
C GLY A 114 -4.32 8.19 -5.36
N PRO A 115 -3.14 8.65 -5.83
CA PRO A 115 -2.01 8.87 -4.94
C PRO A 115 -2.35 9.91 -3.88
N ARG A 116 -1.73 9.79 -2.69
CA ARG A 116 -1.89 10.76 -1.59
C ARG A 116 -3.32 10.88 -1.03
N VAL A 117 -4.14 9.85 -1.20
CA VAL A 117 -5.46 9.78 -0.57
C VAL A 117 -5.51 8.51 0.27
N PRO A 118 -5.80 8.57 1.58
CA PRO A 118 -5.93 7.37 2.41
C PRO A 118 -6.95 6.40 1.82
N ILE A 119 -6.58 5.13 1.75
CA ILE A 119 -7.46 4.10 1.21
C ILE A 119 -8.57 3.81 2.22
N SER A 120 -9.79 3.98 1.77
CA SER A 120 -11.01 3.67 2.52
C SER A 120 -11.39 2.19 2.35
N ALA A 121 -12.06 1.63 3.36
CA ALA A 121 -12.41 0.20 3.38
C ALA A 121 -13.34 -0.22 2.21
N ASP A 122 -14.20 0.69 1.74
CA ASP A 122 -15.07 0.47 0.58
C ASP A 122 -14.29 0.44 -0.75
N GLY A 123 -13.05 0.92 -0.76
CA GLY A 123 -12.11 0.84 -1.88
C GLY A 123 -11.37 -0.50 -2.02
N LEU A 124 -11.63 -1.44 -1.11
CA LEU A 124 -10.84 -2.67 -0.97
C LEU A 124 -11.73 -3.91 -0.98
N ALA A 125 -11.24 -4.96 -1.63
CA ALA A 125 -11.82 -6.30 -1.54
C ALA A 125 -10.73 -7.36 -1.71
N THR A 126 -11.05 -8.61 -1.41
CA THR A 126 -10.15 -9.75 -1.62
C THR A 126 -10.58 -10.55 -2.84
N LYS A 127 -9.62 -10.99 -3.65
CA LYS A 127 -9.85 -11.97 -4.71
C LYS A 127 -8.77 -13.04 -4.70
N GLN A 128 -9.09 -14.22 -5.22
CA GLN A 128 -8.08 -15.25 -5.45
C GLN A 128 -7.38 -14.97 -6.78
N ILE A 129 -6.05 -14.97 -6.77
CA ILE A 129 -5.24 -15.01 -7.99
C ILE A 129 -4.37 -16.27 -7.99
N SER A 130 -4.13 -16.82 -9.16
CA SER A 130 -3.14 -17.88 -9.35
C SER A 130 -1.75 -17.27 -9.34
N VAL A 131 -0.88 -17.72 -8.44
CA VAL A 131 0.53 -17.30 -8.40
C VAL A 131 1.45 -18.49 -8.62
N PRO A 132 2.62 -18.31 -9.26
CA PRO A 132 3.64 -19.35 -9.31
C PRO A 132 4.10 -19.76 -7.91
N THR A 133 4.47 -21.03 -7.76
CA THR A 133 5.09 -21.54 -6.53
C THR A 133 6.36 -20.73 -6.23
N GLY A 134 6.49 -20.20 -5.00
CA GLY A 134 7.67 -19.41 -4.58
C GLY A 134 7.62 -17.90 -4.90
N TYR A 135 6.50 -17.37 -5.41
CA TYR A 135 6.36 -15.93 -5.64
C TYR A 135 6.47 -15.13 -4.32
N PRO A 136 7.26 -14.03 -4.27
CA PRO A 136 7.45 -13.25 -3.04
C PRO A 136 6.13 -12.65 -2.55
N LYS A 137 5.91 -12.64 -1.22
CA LYS A 137 4.74 -12.04 -0.58
C LYS A 137 4.81 -10.51 -0.63
N VAL A 138 4.61 -9.94 -1.82
CA VAL A 138 4.47 -8.50 -2.04
C VAL A 138 3.01 -8.04 -1.94
N TYR A 139 2.06 -8.98 -2.01
CA TYR A 139 0.63 -8.70 -1.92
C TYR A 139 0.12 -8.79 -0.48
N PHE A 140 -0.83 -7.93 -0.16
CA PHE A 140 -1.58 -8.02 1.10
C PHE A 140 -2.65 -9.10 1.00
N THR A 141 -2.89 -9.80 2.10
CA THR A 141 -3.88 -10.89 2.19
C THR A 141 -5.13 -10.47 2.98
N ASN A 142 -5.03 -9.43 3.81
CA ASN A 142 -6.16 -8.89 4.59
C ASN A 142 -6.38 -7.41 4.30
N VAL A 143 -7.66 -7.02 4.17
CA VAL A 143 -8.06 -5.62 3.95
C VAL A 143 -7.59 -4.70 5.08
N ALA A 144 -7.62 -5.18 6.33
CA ALA A 144 -7.19 -4.41 7.50
C ALA A 144 -5.71 -3.98 7.45
N ASP A 145 -4.87 -4.71 6.74
CA ASP A 145 -3.45 -4.38 6.58
C ASP A 145 -3.23 -3.21 5.60
N VAL A 146 -4.22 -2.93 4.75
CA VAL A 146 -4.15 -1.91 3.68
C VAL A 146 -5.02 -0.69 3.98
N GLN A 147 -6.09 -0.88 4.76
CA GLN A 147 -7.00 0.21 5.14
C GLN A 147 -6.22 1.34 5.85
N GLY A 148 -6.40 2.57 5.37
CA GLY A 148 -5.69 3.75 5.89
C GLY A 148 -4.25 3.93 5.37
N MET A 149 -3.70 2.96 4.62
CA MET A 149 -2.48 3.19 3.85
C MET A 149 -2.73 4.19 2.73
N VAL A 150 -1.65 4.74 2.18
CA VAL A 150 -1.68 5.81 1.18
C VAL A 150 -0.99 5.33 -0.08
N PRO A 151 -1.66 5.34 -1.26
CA PRO A 151 -1.04 4.99 -2.52
C PRO A 151 0.06 5.99 -2.90
N LEU A 152 1.19 5.47 -3.35
CA LEU A 152 2.33 6.22 -3.89
C LEU A 152 2.11 6.55 -5.36
N VAL A 153 1.36 5.70 -6.05
CA VAL A 153 0.97 5.83 -7.45
C VAL A 153 -0.54 5.62 -7.56
N THR A 154 -1.12 5.98 -8.70
CA THR A 154 -2.51 5.61 -9.00
C THR A 154 -2.62 4.09 -9.09
N ILE A 155 -3.57 3.51 -8.36
CA ILE A 155 -3.90 2.08 -8.43
C ILE A 155 -5.28 1.98 -9.06
N SER A 156 -5.36 1.43 -10.27
CA SER A 156 -6.62 1.33 -11.01
C SER A 156 -7.55 0.26 -10.41
N SER A 157 -8.85 0.43 -10.61
CA SER A 157 -9.85 -0.58 -10.26
C SER A 157 -9.49 -1.96 -10.85
N GLY A 158 -9.63 -3.00 -10.03
CA GLY A 158 -9.29 -4.39 -10.38
C GLY A 158 -7.84 -4.78 -10.13
N GLN A 159 -6.92 -3.82 -9.88
CA GLN A 159 -5.51 -4.09 -9.64
C GLN A 159 -5.27 -4.60 -8.21
N ALA A 160 -4.39 -5.61 -8.07
CA ALA A 160 -3.94 -6.08 -6.76
C ALA A 160 -2.97 -5.09 -6.14
N ILE A 161 -3.12 -4.84 -4.83
CA ILE A 161 -2.31 -3.86 -4.11
C ILE A 161 -1.05 -4.55 -3.58
N THR A 162 0.11 -3.97 -3.89
CA THR A 162 1.40 -4.46 -3.40
C THR A 162 2.02 -3.53 -2.36
N SER A 163 2.94 -4.07 -1.57
CA SER A 163 3.72 -3.29 -0.59
C SER A 163 4.56 -2.17 -1.21
N ASN A 164 4.79 -2.20 -2.53
CA ASN A 164 5.51 -1.14 -3.24
C ASN A 164 4.57 -0.01 -3.69
N ASP A 165 3.27 -0.26 -3.76
CA ASP A 165 2.28 0.72 -4.23
C ASP A 165 1.79 1.62 -3.11
N VAL A 166 1.94 1.21 -1.85
CA VAL A 166 1.32 1.85 -0.69
C VAL A 166 2.29 2.05 0.47
N SER A 167 1.91 2.98 1.34
CA SER A 167 2.68 3.38 2.51
C SER A 167 1.79 3.56 3.72
N LYS A 168 2.36 3.41 4.93
CA LYS A 168 1.67 3.90 6.13
C LYS A 168 1.70 5.43 6.10
N ALA A 169 0.58 6.04 6.46
CA ALA A 169 0.40 7.50 6.42
C ALA A 169 1.43 8.33 7.20
N ASN A 170 2.24 7.69 8.05
CA ASN A 170 3.18 8.35 8.97
C ASN A 170 4.60 7.73 8.88
N GLN A 171 4.87 6.87 7.88
CA GLN A 171 6.23 6.34 7.67
C GLN A 171 7.00 7.18 6.67
N ALA A 172 8.29 7.39 6.96
CA ALA A 172 9.23 8.00 6.02
C ALA A 172 9.36 7.12 4.76
N LEU A 173 9.04 7.70 3.60
CA LEU A 173 8.97 6.98 2.32
C LEU A 173 10.24 7.07 1.46
N GLY A 174 11.38 7.33 2.09
CA GLY A 174 12.62 7.61 1.37
C GLY A 174 12.45 8.83 0.45
N SER A 175 12.87 8.72 -0.81
CA SER A 175 12.83 9.80 -1.81
C SER A 175 11.45 10.06 -2.44
N GLN A 176 10.44 9.26 -2.11
CA GLN A 176 9.06 9.48 -2.54
C GLN A 176 8.35 10.37 -1.52
N SER A 177 7.69 11.42 -2.01
CA SER A 177 7.15 12.51 -1.21
C SER A 177 6.20 12.01 -0.11
N GLU A 178 6.64 12.16 1.13
CA GLU A 178 5.89 11.81 2.33
C GLU A 178 4.52 12.49 2.32
N PHE A 179 3.48 11.69 2.51
CA PHE A 179 2.13 12.21 2.61
C PHE A 179 1.87 12.64 4.05
N LEU A 180 1.60 13.92 4.26
CA LEU A 180 1.17 14.44 5.55
C LEU A 180 -0.37 14.40 5.60
N GLN A 181 -0.93 13.58 6.49
CA GLN A 181 -2.35 13.60 6.79
C GLN A 181 -2.71 14.90 7.51
N ILE A 182 -3.17 15.89 6.76
CA ILE A 182 -3.66 17.16 7.29
C ILE A 182 -5.19 17.12 7.23
N PRO A 183 -5.89 17.24 8.37
CA PRO A 183 -7.34 17.27 8.37
C PRO A 183 -7.89 18.47 7.57
N HIS A 184 -9.11 18.33 7.04
CA HIS A 184 -9.77 19.43 6.34
C HIS A 184 -9.89 20.67 7.26
N GLY A 185 -9.61 21.86 6.71
CA GLY A 185 -9.60 23.12 7.46
C GLY A 185 -8.27 23.45 8.14
N TYR A 186 -7.29 22.54 8.09
CA TYR A 186 -5.95 22.78 8.60
C TYR A 186 -4.92 22.85 7.50
N VAL A 187 -3.77 23.41 7.86
CA VAL A 187 -2.56 23.48 7.06
C VAL A 187 -1.38 23.00 7.90
N ALA A 188 -0.38 22.44 7.23
CA ALA A 188 0.91 22.18 7.85
C ALA A 188 1.79 23.43 7.70
N MET A 189 2.30 23.95 8.82
CA MET A 189 3.22 25.08 8.85
C MET A 189 4.57 24.65 9.41
N THR A 190 5.64 25.00 8.71
CA THR A 190 7.00 24.84 9.23
C THR A 190 7.36 26.04 10.10
N ILE A 191 7.81 25.77 11.32
CA ILE A 191 8.35 26.77 12.24
C ILE A 191 9.83 26.48 12.50
N PRO A 192 10.72 27.50 12.47
CA PRO A 192 12.13 27.29 12.74
C PRO A 192 12.33 27.03 14.23
N THR A 193 13.20 26.07 14.57
CA THR A 193 13.57 25.77 15.95
C THR A 193 15.09 25.62 16.10
N SER A 194 15.56 25.59 17.34
CA SER A 194 16.92 25.25 17.73
C SER A 194 16.90 24.76 19.18
N GLU A 195 18.03 24.29 19.71
CA GLU A 195 18.15 23.89 21.12
C GLU A 195 17.75 25.01 22.09
N GLN A 196 18.02 26.27 21.76
CA GLN A 196 17.68 27.40 22.62
C GLN A 196 16.24 27.87 22.43
N VAL A 197 15.66 27.67 21.24
CA VAL A 197 14.32 28.17 20.89
C VAL A 197 13.23 27.14 21.23
N GLY A 198 13.53 25.86 21.10
CA GLY A 198 12.65 24.76 21.48
C GLY A 198 13.21 23.94 22.64
N VAL A 199 12.78 22.68 22.72
CA VAL A 199 13.22 21.72 23.75
C VAL A 199 14.23 20.74 23.16
N ALA A 200 15.24 21.25 22.43
CA ALA A 200 16.26 20.45 21.77
C ALA A 200 15.67 19.29 20.94
N ASP A 201 16.20 18.08 21.11
CA ASP A 201 15.78 16.86 20.41
C ASP A 201 14.65 16.11 21.13
N TYR A 202 14.05 16.69 22.17
CA TYR A 202 12.98 16.03 22.93
C TYR A 202 11.60 16.15 22.27
N ILE A 203 11.39 17.14 21.41
CA ILE A 203 10.13 17.27 20.67
C ILE A 203 10.12 16.20 19.57
N GLN A 204 9.11 15.34 19.57
CA GLN A 204 8.93 14.25 18.61
C GLN A 204 7.64 14.43 17.79
N PRO A 205 7.52 13.78 16.62
CA PRO A 205 6.24 13.67 15.93
C PRO A 205 5.17 13.05 16.85
N GLY A 206 4.01 13.70 16.94
CA GLY A 206 2.91 13.33 17.84
C GLY A 206 2.83 14.17 19.12
N ASP A 207 3.86 14.96 19.43
CA ASP A 207 3.85 15.83 20.61
C ASP A 207 3.04 17.11 20.41
N TYR A 208 2.67 17.74 21.52
CA TYR A 208 1.98 19.02 21.55
C TYR A 208 2.89 20.08 22.16
N ILE A 209 2.91 21.26 21.54
CA ILE A 209 3.72 22.38 22.00
C ILE A 209 2.88 23.63 22.21
N SER A 210 3.36 24.48 23.10
CA SER A 210 2.91 25.85 23.28
C SER A 210 3.92 26.83 22.70
N VAL A 211 3.43 27.96 22.20
CA VAL A 211 4.24 29.04 21.63
C VAL A 211 4.19 30.25 22.54
N ILE A 212 5.36 30.68 23.02
CA ILE A 212 5.53 31.88 23.82
C ILE A 212 6.12 32.97 22.92
N ALA A 213 5.46 34.12 22.86
CA ALA A 213 5.95 35.31 22.17
C ALA A 213 6.41 36.37 23.17
N THR A 214 7.58 36.92 22.92
CA THR A 214 8.10 38.11 23.62
C THR A 214 8.22 39.26 22.64
N VAL A 215 7.53 40.36 22.94
CA VAL A 215 7.54 41.58 22.15
C VAL A 215 8.26 42.67 22.95
N SER A 216 9.15 43.39 22.27
CA SER A 216 9.79 44.59 22.79
C SER A 216 9.34 45.78 21.96
N SER A 217 8.64 46.73 22.58
CA SER A 217 8.12 47.93 21.90
C SER A 217 8.25 49.16 22.80
N ALA A 218 8.82 50.25 22.26
CA ALA A 218 8.99 51.53 22.96
C ALA A 218 9.59 51.40 24.39
N GLY A 219 10.56 50.49 24.57
CA GLY A 219 11.23 50.25 25.86
C GLY A 219 10.44 49.39 26.85
N ARG A 220 9.26 48.89 26.47
CA ARG A 220 8.48 47.91 27.24
C ARG A 220 8.68 46.52 26.64
N VAL A 221 8.80 45.53 27.52
CA VAL A 221 8.90 44.12 27.14
C VAL A 221 7.72 43.38 27.77
N ALA A 222 7.00 42.63 26.95
CA ALA A 222 5.91 41.77 27.41
C ALA A 222 6.07 40.37 26.79
N THR A 223 5.72 39.35 27.58
CA THR A 223 5.80 37.95 27.19
C THR A 223 4.46 37.27 27.44
N LYS A 224 3.98 36.49 26.47
CA LYS A 224 2.69 35.79 26.57
C LYS A 224 2.72 34.48 25.77
N THR A 225 2.07 33.44 26.29
CA THR A 225 1.74 32.24 25.52
C THR A 225 0.62 32.59 24.53
N ILE A 226 0.92 32.52 23.24
CA ILE A 226 0.01 32.93 22.16
C ILE A 226 -0.76 31.76 21.55
N PHE A 227 -0.23 30.54 21.65
CA PHE A 227 -0.89 29.31 21.24
C PHE A 227 -0.51 28.18 22.18
N THR A 228 -1.44 27.26 22.39
CA THR A 228 -1.26 26.01 23.12
C THR A 228 -1.81 24.87 22.27
N GLN A 229 -1.45 23.63 22.62
CA GLN A 229 -1.90 22.41 21.96
C GLN A 229 -1.52 22.34 20.47
N LEU A 230 -0.43 22.97 20.04
CA LEU A 230 -0.02 22.85 18.64
C LEU A 230 0.56 21.47 18.38
N HIS A 231 -0.12 20.67 17.55
CA HIS A 231 0.29 19.31 17.24
C HIS A 231 1.47 19.30 16.26
N VAL A 232 2.58 18.71 16.68
CA VAL A 232 3.77 18.49 15.86
C VAL A 232 3.60 17.20 15.07
N ILE A 233 3.47 17.30 13.75
CA ILE A 233 3.36 16.13 12.87
C ILE A 233 4.69 15.63 12.36
N LYS A 234 5.72 16.49 12.38
CA LYS A 234 7.06 16.12 11.94
C LYS A 234 8.13 17.05 12.50
N VAL A 235 9.35 16.52 12.62
CA VAL A 235 10.56 17.27 12.98
C VAL A 235 11.51 17.26 11.78
N GLY A 236 12.00 18.43 11.39
CA GLY A 236 13.00 18.60 10.35
C GLY A 236 14.39 18.71 10.95
N THR A 237 15.35 17.94 10.43
CA THR A 237 16.77 18.03 10.77
C THR A 237 17.56 18.41 9.52
N GLN A 238 18.65 19.17 9.69
CA GLN A 238 19.45 19.66 8.57
C GLN A 238 20.41 18.60 7.98
N SER A 239 20.52 17.43 8.64
CA SER A 239 21.33 16.29 8.18
C SER A 239 20.68 14.96 8.59
N ALA A 240 20.66 13.98 7.69
CA ALA A 240 20.12 12.63 7.95
C ALA A 240 21.08 11.71 8.77
N THR A 241 22.14 12.28 9.35
CA THR A 241 23.08 11.56 10.20
C THR A 241 22.58 11.51 11.64
N SER A 242 22.70 10.36 12.28
CA SER A 242 22.37 10.15 13.70
C SER A 242 23.05 11.20 14.58
N GLY A 243 22.26 12.06 15.23
CA GLY A 243 22.73 13.15 16.10
C GLY A 243 22.52 14.57 15.57
N ALA A 244 21.80 14.77 14.46
CA ALA A 244 21.47 16.10 13.97
C ALA A 244 20.31 16.72 14.77
N SER A 245 20.54 17.91 15.33
CA SER A 245 19.51 18.62 16.09
C SER A 245 18.34 19.08 15.21
N ALA A 246 17.14 19.12 15.80
CA ALA A 246 15.97 19.69 15.15
C ALA A 246 16.23 21.15 14.72
N THR A 247 16.06 21.44 13.43
CA THR A 247 16.16 22.80 12.87
C THR A 247 14.80 23.37 12.48
N SER A 248 13.79 22.51 12.35
CA SER A 248 12.40 22.94 12.18
C SER A 248 11.41 21.96 12.79
N LEU A 249 10.22 22.47 13.11
CA LEU A 249 9.06 21.66 13.48
C LEU A 249 7.97 21.90 12.43
N ILE A 250 7.24 20.86 12.06
CA ILE A 250 6.07 20.95 11.20
C ILE A 250 4.86 20.74 12.10
N ILE A 251 4.05 21.78 12.22
CA ILE A 251 2.86 21.81 13.07
C ILE A 251 1.59 21.86 12.22
N VAL A 252 0.47 21.37 12.77
CA VAL A 252 -0.85 21.48 12.15
C VAL A 252 -1.63 22.60 12.82
N VAL A 253 -2.08 23.56 12.03
CA VAL A 253 -2.81 24.77 12.46
C VAL A 253 -3.88 25.14 11.44
N THR A 254 -4.83 26.01 11.78
CA THR A 254 -5.70 26.62 10.76
C THR A 254 -4.94 27.67 9.95
N GLN A 255 -5.45 28.03 8.77
CA GLN A 255 -4.81 29.06 7.94
C GLN A 255 -4.73 30.41 8.66
N CYS A 256 -5.75 30.80 9.42
CA CYS A 256 -5.75 32.06 10.18
C CYS A 256 -4.72 32.04 11.33
N GLN A 257 -4.57 30.89 12.02
CA GLN A 257 -3.50 30.72 12.99
C GLN A 257 -2.12 30.82 12.33
N ALA A 258 -1.94 30.26 11.13
CA ALA A 258 -0.70 30.34 10.38
C ALA A 258 -0.31 31.80 10.05
N GLU A 259 -1.26 32.66 9.70
CA GLU A 259 -1.00 34.10 9.49
C GLU A 259 -0.54 34.79 10.78
N VAL A 260 -1.15 34.47 11.92
CA VAL A 260 -0.77 35.03 13.22
C VAL A 260 0.62 34.57 13.64
N ILE A 261 0.93 33.27 13.50
CA ILE A 261 2.27 32.72 13.77
C ILE A 261 3.30 33.38 12.85
N THR A 262 2.99 33.54 11.56
CA THR A 262 3.86 34.23 10.59
C THR A 262 4.12 35.67 11.00
N TRP A 263 3.09 36.39 11.44
CA TRP A 263 3.25 37.77 11.93
C TRP A 263 4.20 37.81 13.13
N PHE A 264 4.01 36.91 14.10
CA PHE A 264 4.84 36.85 15.30
C PHE A 264 6.29 36.40 15.02
N GLN A 265 6.51 35.47 14.09
CA GLN A 265 7.87 35.07 13.66
C GLN A 265 8.67 36.26 13.11
N ASN A 266 8.00 37.19 12.45
CA ASN A 266 8.63 38.36 11.84
C ASN A 266 8.78 39.55 12.80
N ASN A 267 8.03 39.60 13.90
CA ASN A 267 7.91 40.80 14.74
C ASN A 267 8.17 40.55 16.24
N ALA A 268 8.41 39.31 16.66
CA ALA A 268 8.63 38.95 18.06
C ALA A 268 9.72 37.88 18.22
N SER A 269 10.22 37.71 19.44
CA SER A 269 11.05 36.57 19.80
C SER A 269 10.17 35.41 20.26
N LEU A 270 10.29 34.26 19.61
CA LEU A 270 9.50 33.07 19.92
C LEU A 270 10.31 32.03 20.71
N LYS A 271 9.61 31.34 21.62
CA LYS A 271 10.05 30.12 22.28
C LYS A 271 8.95 29.07 22.19
N TYR A 272 9.35 27.81 22.10
CA TYR A 272 8.43 26.68 22.11
C TYR A 272 8.65 25.85 23.36
N THR A 273 7.55 25.50 24.02
CA THR A 273 7.58 24.64 25.20
C THR A 273 6.84 23.35 24.89
N LEU A 274 7.47 22.23 25.19
CA LEU A 274 6.85 20.90 25.11
C LEU A 274 5.82 20.77 26.23
N GLU A 275 4.58 20.45 25.86
CA GLU A 275 3.50 20.26 26.83
C GLU A 275 3.63 18.90 27.52
N SER A 276 3.04 18.78 28.71
CA SER A 276 2.97 17.49 29.39
C SER A 276 2.05 16.56 28.62
N TYR A 277 2.44 15.29 28.44
CA TYR A 277 1.59 14.28 27.80
C TYR A 277 0.22 14.10 28.46
N ARG A 278 0.09 14.50 29.74
CA ARG A 278 -1.19 14.47 30.49
C ARG A 278 -2.12 15.61 30.13
N ASP A 279 -1.58 16.67 29.54
CA ASP A 279 -2.33 17.86 29.14
C ASP A 279 -2.69 17.81 27.65
N TYR A 280 -2.17 16.83 26.89
CA TYR A 280 -2.51 16.65 25.48
C TYR A 280 -4.02 16.49 25.30
N ALA A 281 -4.61 17.33 24.45
CA ALA A 281 -6.03 17.28 24.12
C ALA A 281 -6.25 17.06 22.61
N PRO A 282 -5.87 15.89 22.06
CA PRO A 282 -6.09 15.56 20.66
C PRO A 282 -7.59 15.49 20.36
N GLY A 283 -8.12 16.50 19.66
CA GLY A 283 -9.52 16.60 19.26
C GLY A 283 -10.27 17.84 19.77
N ASP A 284 -9.73 18.55 20.76
CA ASP A 284 -10.37 19.76 21.32
C ASP A 284 -10.03 21.04 20.54
N GLN A 285 -8.98 21.02 19.72
CA GLN A 285 -8.76 22.04 18.72
C GLN A 285 -9.68 21.79 17.53
N ALA A 286 -10.98 22.06 17.66
CA ALA A 286 -11.84 22.18 16.49
C ALA A 286 -11.28 23.26 15.54
N PRO A 287 -11.50 23.18 14.22
CA PRO A 287 -11.13 24.26 13.31
C PRO A 287 -11.70 25.56 13.84
N ASP A 288 -10.91 26.63 13.83
CA ASP A 288 -11.38 27.97 14.16
C ASP A 288 -12.70 28.21 13.41
N PRO A 289 -13.83 28.45 14.11
CA PRO A 289 -15.11 28.65 13.46
C PRO A 289 -15.11 29.83 12.46
N ASN A 290 -14.19 30.77 12.64
CA ASN A 290 -14.00 31.92 11.74
C ASN A 290 -13.00 31.63 10.61
N CYS A 291 -12.41 30.43 10.57
CA CYS A 291 -11.46 29.99 9.57
C CYS A 291 -11.68 28.52 9.16
N PRO A 292 -12.87 28.15 8.65
CA PRO A 292 -13.21 26.76 8.35
C PRO A 292 -12.43 26.19 7.16
N THR A 293 -11.97 27.05 6.24
CA THR A 293 -11.17 26.68 5.08
C THR A 293 -9.96 27.60 4.92
N VAL A 294 -9.01 27.19 4.07
CA VAL A 294 -7.83 28.00 3.75
C VAL A 294 -8.17 29.34 3.07
N GLY A 295 -9.36 29.46 2.47
CA GLY A 295 -9.81 30.68 1.79
C GLY A 295 -10.37 31.75 2.73
N ASP A 296 -10.64 31.42 3.99
CA ASP A 296 -11.26 32.33 4.96
C ASP A 296 -10.24 33.23 5.68
N ALA A 297 -8.95 32.96 5.45
CA ALA A 297 -7.87 33.79 5.93
C ALA A 297 -7.86 35.15 5.22
N HIS A 298 -7.75 36.22 6.01
CA HIS A 298 -7.96 37.60 5.57
C HIS A 298 -6.77 38.51 5.86
N GLY A 299 -5.65 37.94 6.28
CA GLY A 299 -4.45 38.66 6.65
C GLY A 299 -4.48 39.20 8.08
N VAL A 300 -3.29 39.38 8.63
CA VAL A 300 -3.08 39.83 10.01
C VAL A 300 -2.44 41.22 10.01
N THR A 301 -3.08 42.16 10.70
CA THR A 301 -2.56 43.52 10.92
C THR A 301 -2.06 43.70 12.35
N LEU A 302 -1.22 44.71 12.58
CA LEU A 302 -0.82 45.07 13.96
C LEU A 302 -2.03 45.40 14.84
N GLN A 303 -3.07 46.04 14.28
CA GLN A 303 -4.29 46.36 15.03
C GLN A 303 -5.03 45.09 15.45
N PHE A 304 -5.12 44.10 14.56
CA PHE A 304 -5.67 42.79 14.89
C PHE A 304 -4.88 42.14 16.02
N ILE A 305 -3.54 42.07 15.91
CA ILE A 305 -2.69 41.46 16.92
C ILE A 305 -2.83 42.13 18.30
N LYS A 306 -2.83 43.47 18.35
CA LYS A 306 -3.03 44.20 19.61
C LYS A 306 -4.38 43.90 20.27
N THR A 307 -5.41 43.71 19.45
CA THR A 307 -6.76 43.41 19.92
C THR A 307 -6.87 41.96 20.39
N SER A 308 -6.32 41.01 19.64
CA SER A 308 -6.37 39.58 19.93
C SER A 308 -5.44 39.15 21.09
N PHE A 309 -4.34 39.87 21.30
CA PHE A 309 -3.36 39.60 22.36
C PHE A 309 -3.14 40.83 23.26
N PRO A 310 -4.18 41.24 24.04
CA PRO A 310 -4.05 42.39 24.91
C PRO A 310 -2.97 42.14 25.97
N GLY A 311 -2.23 43.20 26.30
CA GLY A 311 -1.12 43.20 27.25
C GLY A 311 0.25 42.84 26.66
N LEU A 312 0.34 42.51 25.36
CA LEU A 312 1.61 42.17 24.69
C LEU A 312 2.33 43.38 24.06
N PHE A 313 1.66 44.53 23.93
CA PHE A 313 2.15 45.76 23.29
C PHE A 313 1.86 47.00 24.14
#